data_AF-A0A411G775-F1
#
_entry.id   AF-A0A411G775-F1
#
_cell.length_a   1.000
_cell.length_b   1.000
_cell.length_c   1.000
_cell.angle_alpha   90.00
_cell.angle_beta   90.00
_cell.angle_gamma   90.00
#
_symmetry.space_group_name_H-M   'P 1'
#
loop_
_entity.id
_entity.type
_entity.pdbx_description
1 polymer ?
#
loop_
_entity_poly.entity_id
_entity_poly.type
_entity_poly.pdbx_seq_one_letter_code
_entity_poly.pdbx_strand_id
1 'polypeptide(L)'
;FNKKKMPILKLRTSDEKIYKVDSDLVKYSINLKSALDKVDIDNFPEGEIIDLPNSDPKLINKCINFVKLQAKYLEPTRRYLSTESDVSDDEFVGSDSSQPRGQFYLESSDNIQFPVGREVIEESEILKDLLDLTPDDPSTVIPLPNVHSKHIRMIIDLVKIKQADSLDQEKNMCNYMKRFGLEEAVEILQLASYLQMQILIDATAPLVSEFLSTNSHRPNFIRGFFNLKDDLTEEMKEKIREN
;
A
#
# COMPACT_ATOMS: atom_id res chain seq x y z
N PHE A 1 -11.36 20.16 -14.97
CA PHE A 1 -11.96 20.38 -13.64
C PHE A 1 -10.96 21.07 -12.73
N ASN A 2 -11.26 22.31 -12.36
CA ASN A 2 -10.44 23.14 -11.50
C ASN A 2 -10.43 22.49 -10.09
N LYS A 3 -9.36 21.79 -9.71
CA LYS A 3 -9.28 21.14 -8.40
C LYS A 3 -9.17 22.23 -7.34
N LYS A 4 -10.29 22.52 -6.67
CA LYS A 4 -10.37 23.37 -5.47
C LYS A 4 -9.25 22.92 -4.53
N LYS A 5 -8.27 23.79 -4.29
CA LYS A 5 -7.17 23.52 -3.36
C LYS A 5 -7.81 23.35 -1.99
N MET A 6 -7.85 22.11 -1.51
CA MET A 6 -8.51 21.74 -0.26
C MET A 6 -7.77 22.42 0.92
N PRO A 7 -8.49 23.04 1.86
CA PRO A 7 -7.87 23.87 2.89
C PRO A 7 -7.10 23.04 3.91
N ILE A 8 -6.00 23.61 4.43
CA ILE A 8 -5.25 23.07 5.56
C ILE A 8 -5.98 23.46 6.85
N LEU A 9 -6.46 22.46 7.59
CA LEU A 9 -7.17 22.65 8.85
C LEU A 9 -6.18 22.80 10.01
N LYS A 10 -6.44 23.75 10.92
CA LYS A 10 -5.74 23.90 12.19
C LYS A 10 -6.62 23.36 13.31
N LEU A 11 -6.26 22.22 13.87
CA LEU A 11 -7.00 21.55 14.94
C LEU A 11 -6.36 21.90 16.29
N ARG A 12 -7.13 22.46 17.23
CA ARG A 12 -6.68 22.72 18.60
C ARG A 12 -7.22 21.66 19.56
N THR A 13 -6.32 21.04 20.30
CA THR A 13 -6.62 20.03 21.33
C THR A 13 -6.93 20.68 22.68
N SER A 14 -7.43 19.88 23.63
CA SER A 14 -7.76 20.32 24.99
C SER A 14 -6.58 20.91 25.79
N ASP A 15 -5.34 20.62 25.38
CA ASP A 15 -4.10 21.19 25.95
C ASP A 15 -3.57 22.41 25.18
N GLU A 16 -4.44 23.09 24.42
CA GLU A 16 -4.15 24.27 23.59
C GLU A 16 -3.12 24.06 22.46
N LYS A 17 -2.69 22.81 22.18
CA LYS A 17 -1.79 22.53 21.06
C LYS A 17 -2.52 22.58 19.73
N ILE A 18 -1.87 23.18 18.74
CA ILE A 18 -2.40 23.34 17.39
C ILE A 18 -1.69 22.39 16.43
N TYR A 19 -2.48 21.59 15.70
CA TYR A 19 -2.01 20.66 14.68
C TYR A 19 -2.51 21.09 13.29
N LYS A 20 -1.65 20.96 12.27
CA LYS A 20 -2.01 21.19 10.87
C LYS A 20 -2.30 19.85 10.19
N VAL A 21 -3.47 19.72 9.58
CA VAL A 21 -3.91 18.51 8.87
C VAL A 21 -4.65 18.93 7.60
N ASP A 22 -4.34 18.31 6.46
CA ASP A 22 -5.09 18.54 5.23
C ASP A 22 -6.52 17.99 5.38
N SER A 23 -7.52 18.75 4.94
CA SER A 23 -8.93 18.34 5.00
C SER A 23 -9.19 17.00 4.29
N ASP A 24 -8.47 16.71 3.21
CA ASP A 24 -8.50 15.42 2.50
C ASP A 24 -8.17 14.22 3.38
N LEU A 25 -7.40 14.43 4.44
CA LEU A 25 -6.89 13.38 5.28
C LEU A 25 -7.83 13.02 6.43
N VAL A 26 -8.78 13.92 6.74
CA VAL A 26 -9.80 13.73 7.79
C VAL A 26 -10.70 12.53 7.49
N LYS A 27 -10.97 12.24 6.21
CA LYS A 27 -11.84 11.13 5.79
C LYS A 27 -11.31 9.75 6.19
N TYR A 28 -10.00 9.62 6.42
CA TYR A 28 -9.36 8.36 6.78
C TYR A 28 -9.40 8.05 8.29
N SER A 29 -9.94 8.95 9.11
CA SER A 29 -10.13 8.71 10.55
C SER A 29 -11.57 8.94 10.95
N ILE A 30 -12.27 7.88 11.33
CA ILE A 30 -13.65 7.93 11.84
C ILE A 30 -13.75 8.89 13.03
N ASN A 31 -12.73 8.91 13.90
CA ASN A 31 -12.69 9.81 15.06
C ASN A 31 -12.57 11.28 14.66
N LEU A 32 -11.70 11.62 13.70
CA LEU A 32 -11.58 13.00 13.21
C LEU A 32 -12.83 13.41 12.42
N LYS A 33 -13.37 12.52 11.59
CA LYS A 33 -14.61 12.75 10.86
C LYS A 33 -15.78 13.03 11.80
N SER A 34 -15.96 12.22 12.84
CA SER A 34 -17.03 12.41 13.85
C SER A 34 -16.81 13.67 14.68
N ALA A 35 -15.56 14.00 15.00
CA ALA A 35 -15.24 15.23 15.75
C ALA A 35 -15.44 16.50 14.91
N LEU A 36 -15.36 16.39 13.58
CA LEU A 36 -15.53 17.48 12.63
C LEU A 36 -16.88 17.48 11.90
N ASP A 37 -17.79 16.57 12.27
CA ASP A 37 -19.10 16.38 11.60
C ASP A 37 -20.03 17.60 11.71
N LYS A 38 -19.78 18.47 12.72
CA LYS A 38 -20.51 19.74 12.91
C LYS A 38 -19.83 20.95 12.24
N VAL A 39 -18.67 20.75 11.65
CA VAL A 39 -17.90 21.79 10.97
C VAL A 39 -18.10 21.62 9.47
N ASP A 40 -18.59 22.65 8.79
CA ASP A 40 -18.66 22.64 7.32
C ASP A 40 -17.25 22.81 6.74
N ILE A 41 -16.56 21.67 6.54
CA ILE A 41 -15.18 21.61 6.07
C ILE A 41 -15.03 22.25 4.68
N ASP A 42 -16.09 22.21 3.84
CA ASP A 42 -16.05 22.67 2.45
C ASP A 42 -16.12 24.21 2.31
N ASN A 43 -16.63 24.90 3.34
CA ASN A 43 -16.70 26.35 3.44
C ASN A 43 -15.85 26.92 4.58
N PHE A 44 -15.05 26.10 5.26
CA PHE A 44 -14.28 26.55 6.41
C PHE A 44 -13.16 27.53 5.98
N PRO A 45 -13.09 28.74 6.56
CA PRO A 45 -12.12 29.74 6.15
C PRO A 45 -10.68 29.26 6.44
N GLU A 46 -9.82 29.44 5.44
CA GLU A 46 -8.45 28.93 5.48
C GLU A 46 -7.67 29.58 6.64
N GLY A 47 -7.28 28.77 7.62
CA GLY A 47 -6.44 29.19 8.75
C GLY A 47 -7.16 29.46 10.08
N GLU A 48 -8.48 29.28 10.16
CA GLU A 48 -9.24 29.31 11.40
C GLU A 48 -8.98 28.05 12.25
N ILE A 49 -9.04 28.20 13.57
CA ILE A 49 -8.69 27.13 14.53
C ILE A 49 -9.97 26.40 14.92
N ILE A 50 -10.01 25.09 14.70
CA ILE A 50 -11.11 24.23 15.12
C ILE A 50 -10.78 23.63 16.47
N ASP A 51 -11.58 23.98 17.48
CA ASP A 51 -11.51 23.38 18.80
C ASP A 51 -12.14 21.99 18.80
N LEU A 52 -11.36 20.97 19.17
CA LEU A 52 -11.85 19.61 19.29
C LEU A 52 -12.29 19.34 20.74
N PRO A 53 -13.61 19.36 21.05
CA PRO A 53 -14.09 19.20 22.42
C PRO A 53 -13.81 17.78 22.93
N ASN A 54 -13.34 17.69 24.18
CA ASN A 54 -13.22 16.44 24.93
C ASN A 54 -12.33 15.36 24.29
N SER A 55 -11.26 15.80 23.64
CA SER A 55 -10.37 14.92 22.91
C SER A 55 -9.03 14.76 23.64
N ASP A 56 -8.73 13.51 24.01
CA ASP A 56 -7.47 13.16 24.67
C ASP A 56 -6.30 13.49 23.74
N PRO A 57 -5.32 14.31 24.17
CA PRO A 57 -4.21 14.75 23.31
C PRO A 57 -3.41 13.57 22.75
N LYS A 58 -3.29 12.47 23.53
CA LYS A 58 -2.61 11.25 23.11
C LYS A 58 -3.36 10.53 21.98
N LEU A 59 -4.69 10.53 22.01
CA LEU A 59 -5.54 9.88 21.02
C LEU A 59 -5.54 10.68 19.72
N ILE A 60 -5.66 12.01 19.79
CA ILE A 60 -5.53 12.88 18.61
C ILE A 60 -4.15 12.78 18.00
N ASN A 61 -3.09 12.81 18.80
CA ASN A 61 -1.73 12.70 18.25
C ASN A 61 -1.54 11.35 17.55
N LYS A 62 -2.10 10.26 18.08
CA LYS A 62 -2.14 8.96 17.40
C LYS A 62 -2.99 8.99 16.13
N CYS A 63 -4.17 9.61 16.13
CA CYS A 63 -5.02 9.74 14.94
C CYS A 63 -4.35 10.59 13.86
N ILE A 64 -3.73 11.71 14.21
CA ILE A 64 -3.00 12.57 13.28
C ILE A 64 -1.76 11.85 12.75
N ASN A 65 -1.01 11.14 13.59
CA ASN A 65 0.11 10.33 13.12
C ASN A 65 -0.35 9.19 12.22
N PHE A 66 -1.42 8.49 12.58
CA PHE A 66 -2.03 7.46 11.74
C PHE A 66 -2.48 8.04 10.41
N VAL A 67 -3.12 9.20 10.41
CA VAL A 67 -3.59 9.90 9.22
C VAL A 67 -2.44 10.42 8.37
N LYS A 68 -1.35 10.94 8.95
CA LYS A 68 -0.12 11.35 8.23
C LYS A 68 0.65 10.14 7.69
N LEU A 69 0.67 9.05 8.45
CA LEU A 69 1.27 7.79 8.06
C LEU A 69 0.49 7.25 6.85
N GLN A 70 -0.82 7.11 7.00
CA GLN A 70 -1.73 6.74 5.92
C GLN A 70 -1.64 7.72 4.75
N ALA A 71 -1.55 9.04 4.96
CA ALA A 71 -1.35 10.03 3.88
C ALA A 71 -0.06 9.79 3.10
N LYS A 72 1.05 9.52 3.80
CA LYS A 72 2.31 9.11 3.16
C LYS A 72 2.13 7.82 2.34
N TYR A 73 1.26 6.93 2.78
CA TYR A 73 0.91 5.66 2.12
C TYR A 73 -0.24 5.75 1.10
N LEU A 74 -1.02 6.84 1.09
CA LEU A 74 -2.19 7.11 0.24
C LEU A 74 -1.94 8.16 -0.83
N GLU A 75 -0.91 9.01 -0.71
CA GLU A 75 -0.52 9.87 -1.83
C GLU A 75 -0.09 8.98 -3.00
N PRO A 76 -0.85 8.95 -4.11
CA PRO A 76 -0.30 8.45 -5.35
C PRO A 76 0.82 9.40 -5.69
N THR A 77 2.05 8.91 -5.53
CA THR A 77 3.31 9.54 -5.87
C THR A 77 3.12 10.61 -6.96
N ARG A 78 2.97 11.88 -6.55
CA ARG A 78 2.97 13.08 -7.43
C ARG A 78 4.35 13.35 -8.04
N ARG A 79 5.17 12.30 -8.11
CA ARG A 79 6.59 12.28 -8.50
C ARG A 79 6.81 11.58 -9.85
N TYR A 80 5.75 11.13 -10.52
CA TYR A 80 5.82 10.55 -11.87
C TYR A 80 5.58 11.54 -13.01
N LEU A 81 5.50 12.84 -12.73
CA LEU A 81 5.39 13.89 -13.74
C LEU A 81 6.26 15.06 -13.31
N SER A 82 7.55 15.03 -13.66
CA SER A 82 8.41 16.20 -13.86
C SER A 82 9.79 15.73 -14.33
N THR A 83 9.97 15.61 -15.64
CA THR A 83 11.15 16.17 -16.30
C THR A 83 10.64 16.96 -17.50
N GLU A 84 11.02 18.22 -17.49
CA GLU A 84 10.67 19.36 -18.34
C GLU A 84 10.76 19.10 -19.86
N SER A 85 9.84 19.70 -20.62
CA SER A 85 10.18 20.69 -21.67
C SER A 85 8.91 21.24 -22.36
N ASP A 86 8.70 22.54 -22.18
CA ASP A 86 8.04 23.55 -23.03
C ASP A 86 7.11 23.13 -24.19
N VAL A 87 5.87 23.67 -24.21
CA VAL A 87 5.36 24.61 -25.23
C VAL A 87 3.97 25.13 -24.80
N SER A 88 3.75 26.41 -25.14
CA SER A 88 2.67 27.37 -24.88
C SER A 88 1.22 26.99 -25.22
N ASP A 89 0.33 27.67 -24.48
CA ASP A 89 -1.10 27.98 -24.67
C ASP A 89 -1.75 27.70 -26.03
N ASP A 90 -2.90 27.01 -26.03
CA ASP A 90 -4.11 27.43 -26.74
C ASP A 90 -5.38 26.69 -26.23
N GLU A 91 -6.49 27.41 -26.10
CA GLU A 91 -7.82 26.89 -25.75
C GLU A 91 -8.45 26.11 -26.92
N PHE A 92 -8.89 24.86 -26.72
CA PHE A 92 -9.93 24.27 -27.58
C PHE A 92 -10.71 23.12 -26.91
N VAL A 93 -12.03 23.19 -27.07
CA VAL A 93 -13.05 22.22 -26.63
C VAL A 93 -13.09 21.05 -27.60
N GLY A 94 -13.05 19.81 -27.11
CA GLY A 94 -13.39 18.65 -27.92
C GLY A 94 -12.89 17.35 -27.34
N SER A 95 -13.80 16.39 -27.18
CA SER A 95 -13.51 14.99 -26.92
C SER A 95 -12.40 14.49 -27.83
N ASP A 96 -11.25 14.13 -27.27
CA ASP A 96 -10.32 13.24 -27.96
C ASP A 96 -9.72 12.21 -27.00
N SER A 97 -9.97 10.97 -27.39
CA SER A 97 -9.35 9.74 -26.97
C SER A 97 -7.81 9.83 -26.95
N SER A 98 -7.23 9.95 -25.76
CA SER A 98 -5.88 9.46 -25.51
C SER A 98 -5.70 9.17 -24.03
N GLN A 99 -6.44 8.15 -23.56
CA GLN A 99 -6.01 7.47 -22.34
C GLN A 99 -4.61 6.89 -22.57
N PRO A 100 -3.71 6.95 -21.58
CA PRO A 100 -2.43 6.28 -21.67
C PRO A 100 -2.71 4.79 -21.90
N ARG A 101 -2.34 4.28 -23.08
CA ARG A 101 -2.47 2.87 -23.44
C ARG A 101 -1.65 2.06 -22.43
N GLY A 102 -2.32 1.40 -21.49
CA GLY A 102 -1.69 0.48 -20.53
C GLY A 102 -1.85 0.80 -19.05
N GLN A 103 -2.79 1.67 -18.65
CA GLN A 103 -3.08 1.92 -17.23
C GLN A 103 -4.37 1.20 -16.79
N PHE A 104 -4.24 0.29 -15.83
CA PHE A 104 -5.32 -0.50 -15.22
C PHE A 104 -5.60 -0.02 -13.80
N TYR A 105 -6.75 -0.38 -13.24
CA TYR A 105 -7.12 -0.04 -11.86
C TYR A 105 -7.33 -1.29 -11.03
N LEU A 106 -6.61 -1.40 -9.91
CA LEU A 106 -6.83 -2.44 -8.90
C LEU A 106 -7.54 -1.85 -7.70
N GLU A 107 -8.62 -2.47 -7.23
CA GLU A 107 -9.31 -2.07 -6.01
C GLU A 107 -8.90 -2.98 -4.85
N SER A 108 -8.29 -2.39 -3.82
CA SER A 108 -7.93 -3.10 -2.59
C SER A 108 -9.16 -3.49 -1.76
N SER A 109 -8.96 -4.39 -0.80
CA SER A 109 -9.95 -4.74 0.22
C SER A 109 -10.43 -3.54 1.05
N ASP A 110 -9.65 -2.46 1.09
CA ASP A 110 -9.99 -1.21 1.77
C ASP A 110 -10.86 -0.27 0.90
N ASN A 111 -11.35 -0.74 -0.26
CA ASN A 111 -12.09 0.02 -1.28
C ASN A 111 -11.30 1.21 -1.86
N ILE A 112 -9.98 1.08 -1.91
CA ILE A 112 -9.07 2.08 -2.50
C ILE A 112 -8.61 1.57 -3.85
N GLN A 113 -8.77 2.40 -4.88
CA GLN A 113 -8.34 2.13 -6.25
C GLN A 113 -6.91 2.61 -6.50
N PHE A 114 -6.09 1.75 -7.11
CA PHE A 114 -4.70 2.00 -7.43
C PHE A 114 -4.49 1.95 -8.94
N PRO A 115 -3.94 3.01 -9.55
CA PRO A 115 -3.58 2.97 -10.96
C PRO A 115 -2.28 2.15 -11.11
N VAL A 116 -2.33 1.08 -11.90
CA VAL A 116 -1.20 0.18 -12.17
C VAL A 116 -0.88 0.14 -13.65
N GLY A 117 0.40 0.01 -13.98
CA GLY A 117 0.83 -0.23 -15.35
C GLY A 117 0.65 -1.69 -15.75
N ARG A 118 0.70 -1.95 -17.06
CA ARG A 118 0.64 -3.30 -17.62
C ARG A 118 1.69 -4.24 -17.02
N GLU A 119 2.84 -3.70 -16.65
CA GLU A 119 3.94 -4.49 -16.14
C GLU A 119 3.61 -5.13 -14.78
N VAL A 120 2.76 -4.51 -13.97
CA VAL A 120 2.30 -5.11 -12.70
C VAL A 120 1.34 -6.26 -12.97
N ILE A 121 0.48 -6.13 -13.98
CA ILE A 121 -0.40 -7.20 -14.43
C ILE A 121 0.42 -8.37 -14.98
N GLU A 122 1.47 -8.09 -15.75
CA GLU A 122 2.31 -9.11 -16.37
C GLU A 122 3.12 -9.96 -15.38
N GLU A 123 3.32 -9.45 -14.16
CA GLU A 123 4.03 -10.16 -13.08
C GLU A 123 3.14 -11.12 -12.29
N SER A 124 1.83 -11.09 -12.50
CA SER A 124 0.85 -11.96 -11.81
C SER A 124 0.07 -12.79 -12.82
N GLU A 125 0.06 -14.12 -12.62
CA GLU A 125 -0.76 -15.00 -13.45
C GLU A 125 -2.25 -14.77 -13.21
N ILE A 126 -2.66 -14.62 -11.95
CA ILE A 126 -4.05 -14.33 -11.58
C ILE A 126 -4.54 -13.00 -12.18
N LEU A 127 -3.73 -11.94 -12.15
CA LEU A 127 -4.14 -10.66 -12.73
C LEU A 127 -4.27 -10.72 -14.25
N LYS A 128 -3.46 -11.54 -14.95
CA LYS A 128 -3.62 -11.79 -16.39
C LYS A 128 -4.93 -12.49 -16.68
N ASP A 129 -5.18 -13.60 -15.98
CA ASP A 129 -6.41 -14.37 -16.16
C ASP A 129 -7.65 -13.51 -15.87
N LEU A 130 -7.60 -12.68 -14.82
CA LEU A 130 -8.66 -11.74 -14.50
C LEU A 130 -8.83 -10.67 -15.59
N LEU A 131 -7.73 -10.16 -16.16
CA LEU A 131 -7.80 -9.18 -17.23
C LEU A 131 -8.43 -9.79 -18.50
N ASP A 132 -8.07 -11.02 -18.85
CA ASP A 132 -8.61 -11.73 -20.01
C ASP A 132 -10.11 -12.05 -19.87
N LEU A 133 -10.61 -12.17 -18.64
CA LEU A 133 -12.03 -12.37 -18.34
C LEU A 133 -12.82 -11.06 -18.25
N THR A 134 -12.14 -9.92 -18.07
CA THR A 134 -12.78 -8.60 -18.04
C THR A 134 -12.92 -8.01 -19.44
N PRO A 135 -14.04 -7.32 -19.74
CA PRO A 135 -14.16 -6.58 -20.98
C PRO A 135 -13.09 -5.49 -21.09
N ASP A 136 -12.62 -5.22 -22.30
CA ASP A 136 -11.68 -4.14 -22.67
C ASP A 136 -12.32 -2.74 -22.52
N ASP A 137 -12.92 -2.46 -21.35
CA ASP A 137 -13.40 -1.14 -20.99
C ASP A 137 -12.36 -0.48 -20.07
N PRO A 138 -11.88 0.72 -20.41
CA PRO A 138 -10.94 1.45 -19.56
C PRO A 138 -11.49 1.90 -18.20
N SER A 139 -12.80 1.74 -17.98
CA SER A 139 -13.44 1.96 -16.68
C SER A 139 -13.43 0.71 -15.80
N THR A 140 -12.89 -0.41 -16.30
CA THR A 140 -12.87 -1.68 -15.56
C THR A 140 -11.85 -1.62 -14.43
N VAL A 141 -12.35 -1.89 -13.23
CA VAL A 141 -11.57 -1.98 -12.01
C VAL A 141 -11.53 -3.45 -11.58
N ILE A 142 -10.34 -3.98 -11.31
CA ILE A 142 -10.14 -5.36 -10.85
C ILE A 142 -10.19 -5.37 -9.32
N PRO A 143 -11.22 -5.94 -8.69
CA PRO A 143 -11.31 -5.99 -7.24
C PRO A 143 -10.44 -7.11 -6.65
N LEU A 144 -9.65 -6.78 -5.63
CA LEU A 144 -8.78 -7.66 -4.88
C LEU A 144 -9.19 -7.69 -3.39
N PRO A 145 -10.24 -8.46 -3.04
CA PRO A 145 -10.86 -8.41 -1.70
C PRO A 145 -9.97 -8.93 -0.57
N ASN A 146 -8.93 -9.71 -0.88
CA ASN A 146 -7.97 -10.23 0.11
C ASN A 146 -6.66 -9.45 0.16
N VAL A 147 -6.57 -8.32 -0.56
CA VAL A 147 -5.32 -7.56 -0.69
C VAL A 147 -5.53 -6.14 -0.17
N HIS A 148 -4.96 -5.84 0.99
CA HIS A 148 -4.96 -4.48 1.53
C HIS A 148 -4.15 -3.49 0.69
N SER A 149 -4.53 -2.22 0.81
CA SER A 149 -3.87 -1.08 0.15
C SER A 149 -2.35 -1.05 0.33
N LYS A 150 -1.86 -1.38 1.54
CA LYS A 150 -0.42 -1.45 1.86
C LYS A 150 0.35 -2.42 0.97
N HIS A 151 -0.28 -3.54 0.60
CA HIS A 151 0.35 -4.60 -0.19
C HIS A 151 0.40 -4.26 -1.67
N ILE A 152 -0.68 -3.69 -2.22
CA ILE A 152 -0.72 -3.28 -3.63
C ILE A 152 0.39 -2.25 -3.92
N ARG A 153 0.58 -1.28 -3.03
CA ARG A 153 1.64 -0.28 -3.18
C ARG A 153 3.04 -0.89 -3.12
N MET A 154 3.27 -1.82 -2.19
CA MET A 154 4.51 -2.56 -2.08
C MET A 154 4.81 -3.35 -3.37
N ILE A 155 3.80 -4.02 -3.94
CA ILE A 155 3.91 -4.72 -5.22
C ILE A 155 4.33 -3.77 -6.33
N ILE A 156 3.67 -2.61 -6.46
CA ILE A 156 4.00 -1.59 -7.47
C ILE A 156 5.46 -1.12 -7.33
N ASP A 157 5.92 -0.87 -6.10
CA ASP A 157 7.30 -0.45 -5.84
C ASP A 157 8.31 -1.56 -6.18
N LEU A 158 8.03 -2.81 -5.84
CA LEU A 158 8.89 -3.96 -6.17
C LEU A 158 9.01 -4.17 -7.68
N VAL A 159 7.88 -4.11 -8.40
CA VAL A 159 7.87 -4.26 -9.86
C VAL A 159 8.70 -3.15 -10.54
N LYS A 160 8.66 -1.92 -10.00
CA LYS A 160 9.52 -0.82 -10.47
C LYS A 160 10.99 -1.05 -10.20
N ILE A 161 11.34 -1.61 -9.04
CA ILE A 161 12.72 -1.97 -8.72
C ILE A 161 13.22 -3.05 -9.70
N LYS A 162 12.37 -4.02 -10.03
CA LYS A 162 12.69 -5.09 -11.00
C LYS A 162 12.85 -4.55 -12.43
N GLN A 163 12.08 -3.54 -12.82
CA GLN A 163 12.22 -2.92 -14.15
C GLN A 163 13.40 -1.97 -14.28
N ALA A 164 13.96 -1.49 -13.17
CA ALA A 164 15.13 -0.63 -13.24
C ALA A 164 16.31 -1.42 -13.85
N ASP A 165 16.91 -0.88 -14.92
CA ASP A 165 18.13 -1.39 -15.56
C ASP A 165 19.35 -1.22 -14.62
N SER A 166 19.37 -2.03 -13.57
CA SER A 166 20.44 -2.09 -12.58
C SER A 166 20.97 -3.51 -12.50
N LEU A 167 22.29 -3.66 -12.55
CA LEU A 167 22.95 -4.95 -12.35
C LEU A 167 22.73 -5.52 -10.93
N ASP A 168 22.17 -4.73 -10.00
CA ASP A 168 21.96 -5.07 -8.59
C ASP A 168 20.47 -5.19 -8.19
N GLN A 169 19.57 -5.59 -9.12
CA GLN A 169 18.14 -5.77 -8.86
C GLN A 169 17.84 -6.58 -7.59
N GLU A 170 18.48 -7.75 -7.45
CA GLU A 170 18.28 -8.65 -6.31
C GLU A 170 18.67 -8.00 -4.98
N LYS A 171 19.79 -7.26 -4.95
CA LYS A 171 20.21 -6.50 -3.77
C LYS A 171 19.24 -5.37 -3.44
N ASN A 172 18.73 -4.67 -4.46
CA ASN A 172 17.78 -3.59 -4.27
C ASN A 172 16.44 -4.10 -3.72
N MET A 173 15.95 -5.24 -4.23
CA MET A 173 14.76 -5.92 -3.70
C MET A 173 14.98 -6.37 -2.26
N CYS A 174 16.10 -7.03 -1.96
CA CYS A 174 16.45 -7.44 -0.61
C CYS A 174 16.54 -6.24 0.35
N ASN A 175 17.17 -5.14 -0.07
CA ASN A 175 17.26 -3.91 0.73
C ASN A 175 15.90 -3.22 0.94
N TYR A 176 15.00 -3.29 -0.04
CA TYR A 176 13.63 -2.82 0.12
C TYR A 176 12.90 -3.67 1.17
N MET A 177 13.07 -4.99 1.11
CA MET A 177 12.42 -5.94 2.01
C MET A 177 12.91 -5.88 3.46
N LYS A 178 14.16 -5.47 3.71
CA LYS A 178 14.69 -5.22 5.07
C LYS A 178 13.93 -4.18 5.89
N ARG A 179 13.05 -3.39 5.25
CA ARG A 179 12.18 -2.42 5.95
C ARG A 179 10.98 -3.07 6.62
N PHE A 180 10.65 -4.28 6.21
CA PHE A 180 9.53 -5.06 6.73
C PHE A 180 10.03 -6.04 7.79
N GLY A 181 9.18 -6.32 8.78
CA GLY A 181 9.44 -7.34 9.77
C GLY A 181 9.13 -8.75 9.24
N LEU A 182 9.36 -9.73 10.10
CA LEU A 182 9.08 -11.13 9.79
C LEU A 182 7.58 -11.41 9.67
N GLU A 183 6.73 -10.73 10.45
CA GLU A 183 5.28 -10.87 10.38
C GLU A 183 4.76 -10.42 9.01
N GLU A 184 5.22 -9.26 8.54
CA GLU A 184 4.89 -8.76 7.21
C GLU A 184 5.47 -9.66 6.11
N ALA A 185 6.66 -10.23 6.28
CA ALA A 185 7.22 -11.17 5.31
C ALA A 185 6.34 -12.41 5.10
N VAL A 186 5.69 -12.92 6.17
CA VAL A 186 4.72 -14.01 6.07
C VAL A 186 3.47 -13.58 5.31
N GLU A 187 2.93 -12.39 5.59
CA GLU A 187 1.80 -11.83 4.83
C GLU A 187 2.14 -11.69 3.33
N ILE A 188 3.35 -11.20 3.02
CA ILE A 188 3.82 -11.05 1.64
C ILE A 188 3.95 -12.41 0.95
N LEU A 189 4.42 -13.44 1.66
CA LEU A 189 4.52 -14.79 1.12
C LEU A 189 3.13 -15.40 0.82
N GLN A 190 2.15 -15.17 1.70
CA GLN A 190 0.76 -15.58 1.46
C GLN A 190 0.18 -14.87 0.23
N LEU A 191 0.46 -13.57 0.07
CA LEU A 191 0.05 -12.80 -1.10
C LEU A 191 0.73 -13.25 -2.38
N ALA A 192 2.01 -13.61 -2.31
CA ALA A 192 2.75 -14.18 -3.43
C ALA A 192 2.08 -15.45 -3.96
N SER A 193 1.61 -16.30 -3.05
CA SER A 193 0.83 -17.49 -3.40
C SER A 193 -0.56 -17.15 -3.93
N TYR A 194 -1.23 -16.14 -3.37
CA TYR A 194 -2.58 -15.74 -3.79
C TYR A 194 -2.61 -15.09 -5.17
N LEU A 195 -1.67 -14.19 -5.47
CA LEU A 195 -1.56 -13.48 -6.74
C LEU A 195 -0.68 -14.21 -7.77
N GLN A 196 -0.04 -15.32 -7.37
CA GLN A 196 0.92 -16.05 -8.20
C GLN A 196 2.01 -15.12 -8.78
N MET A 197 2.74 -14.45 -7.89
CA MET A 197 3.78 -13.48 -8.25
C MET A 197 5.17 -13.95 -7.78
N GLN A 198 6.01 -14.40 -8.72
CA GLN A 198 7.36 -14.90 -8.40
C GLN A 198 8.26 -13.82 -7.79
N ILE A 199 8.15 -12.57 -8.24
CA ILE A 199 8.92 -11.43 -7.72
C ILE A 199 8.77 -11.26 -6.20
N LEU A 200 7.60 -11.56 -5.63
CA LEU A 200 7.35 -11.46 -4.19
C LEU A 200 8.04 -12.59 -3.41
N ILE A 201 8.09 -13.79 -3.98
CA ILE A 201 8.81 -14.94 -3.41
C ILE A 201 10.31 -14.61 -3.40
N ASP A 202 10.86 -14.16 -4.53
CA ASP A 202 12.28 -13.85 -4.65
C ASP A 202 12.70 -12.72 -3.69
N ALA A 203 11.84 -11.71 -3.53
CA ALA A 203 12.08 -10.61 -2.60
C ALA A 203 12.07 -11.06 -1.12
N THR A 204 11.16 -11.98 -0.75
CA THR A 204 11.01 -12.47 0.64
C THR A 204 11.97 -13.59 1.01
N ALA A 205 12.46 -14.37 0.04
CA ALA A 205 13.30 -15.54 0.25
C ALA A 205 14.52 -15.29 1.16
N PRO A 206 15.28 -14.18 1.03
CA PRO A 206 16.40 -13.91 1.93
C PRO A 206 15.99 -13.75 3.40
N LEU A 207 14.88 -13.04 3.69
CA LEU A 207 14.39 -12.88 5.06
C LEU A 207 13.93 -14.21 5.65
N VAL A 208 13.18 -14.99 4.87
CA VAL A 208 12.68 -16.30 5.31
C VAL A 208 13.84 -17.28 5.52
N SER A 209 14.85 -17.27 4.65
CA SER A 209 16.04 -18.10 4.78
C SER A 209 16.85 -17.76 6.05
N GLU A 210 17.05 -16.48 6.34
CA GLU A 210 17.70 -16.02 7.56
C GLU A 210 16.92 -16.45 8.81
N PHE A 211 15.59 -16.33 8.78
CA PHE A 211 14.71 -16.78 9.85
C PHE A 211 14.79 -18.29 10.09
N LEU A 212 14.71 -19.09 9.03
CA LEU A 212 14.78 -20.55 9.09
C LEU A 212 16.15 -21.01 9.60
N SER A 213 17.23 -20.37 9.13
CA SER A 213 18.59 -20.67 9.58
C SER A 213 18.76 -20.40 11.07
N THR A 214 18.28 -19.24 11.53
CA THR A 214 18.36 -18.82 12.95
C THR A 214 17.53 -19.72 13.86
N ASN A 215 16.33 -20.12 13.42
CA ASN A 215 15.39 -20.90 14.23
C ASN A 215 15.41 -22.41 13.94
N SER A 216 16.36 -22.89 13.13
CA SER A 216 16.48 -24.29 12.69
C SER A 216 16.45 -25.30 13.85
N HIS A 217 17.00 -24.92 15.00
CA HIS A 217 17.00 -25.70 16.24
C HIS A 217 15.63 -25.82 16.94
N ARG A 218 14.59 -25.11 16.48
CA ARG A 218 13.24 -25.06 17.07
C ARG A 218 12.14 -25.30 16.04
N PRO A 219 12.01 -26.53 15.49
CA PRO A 219 11.06 -26.84 14.42
C PRO A 219 9.59 -26.58 14.81
N ASN A 220 9.21 -26.81 16.08
CA ASN A 220 7.85 -26.53 16.55
C ASN A 220 7.53 -25.03 16.58
N PHE A 221 8.52 -24.17 16.83
CA PHE A 221 8.34 -22.72 16.77
C PHE A 221 8.16 -22.26 15.32
N ILE A 222 8.98 -22.76 14.40
CA ILE A 222 8.84 -22.47 12.96
C ILE A 222 7.45 -22.90 12.46
N ARG A 223 7.01 -24.11 12.81
CA ARG A 223 5.69 -24.63 12.43
C ARG A 223 4.56 -23.76 12.96
N GLY A 224 4.61 -23.37 14.24
CA GLY A 224 3.62 -22.47 14.82
C GLY A 224 3.60 -21.11 14.12
N PHE A 225 4.78 -20.58 13.80
CA PHE A 225 4.94 -19.26 13.17
C PHE A 225 4.38 -19.22 11.74
N PHE A 226 4.67 -20.22 10.92
CA PHE A 226 4.13 -20.33 9.55
C PHE A 226 2.77 -21.02 9.47
N ASN A 227 2.15 -21.34 10.61
CA ASN A 227 0.89 -22.10 10.70
C ASN A 227 0.94 -23.43 9.92
N LEU A 228 2.05 -24.16 10.04
CA LEU A 228 2.27 -25.46 9.42
C LEU A 228 1.87 -26.59 10.38
N LYS A 229 1.17 -27.59 9.84
CA LYS A 229 0.83 -28.81 10.58
C LYS A 229 2.06 -29.72 10.72
N ASP A 230 2.25 -30.34 11.89
CA ASP A 230 3.21 -31.44 12.04
C ASP A 230 2.59 -32.71 11.44
N ASP A 231 3.12 -33.12 10.28
CA ASP A 231 2.72 -34.29 9.53
C ASP A 231 3.69 -35.46 9.70
N LEU A 232 4.78 -35.27 10.45
CA LEU A 232 5.77 -36.31 10.70
C LEU A 232 5.33 -37.23 11.84
N THR A 233 5.40 -38.54 11.62
CA THR A 233 5.26 -39.55 12.66
C THR A 233 6.51 -39.60 13.55
N GLU A 234 6.39 -40.10 14.78
CA GLU A 234 7.55 -40.20 15.69
C GLU A 234 8.67 -41.09 15.14
N GLU A 235 8.33 -42.16 14.41
CA GLU A 235 9.32 -43.03 13.74
C GLU A 235 10.10 -42.28 12.64
N MET A 236 9.42 -41.42 11.87
CA MET A 236 10.08 -40.57 10.86
C MET A 236 10.98 -39.52 11.52
N LYS A 237 10.56 -38.96 12.66
CA LYS A 237 11.36 -37.99 13.44
C LYS A 237 12.62 -38.62 14.00
N GLU A 238 12.56 -39.86 14.48
CA GLU A 238 13.75 -40.59 14.95
C GLU A 238 14.75 -40.80 13.81
N LYS A 239 14.30 -41.30 12.64
CA LYS A 239 15.17 -41.47 11.46
C LYS A 239 15.82 -40.17 10.97
N ILE A 240 15.14 -39.02 11.14
CA ILE A 240 15.69 -37.71 10.79
C ILE A 240 16.69 -37.21 11.85
N ARG A 241 16.54 -37.59 13.13
CA ARG A 241 17.50 -37.24 14.19
C ARG A 241 18.77 -38.08 14.15
N GLU A 242 18.68 -39.29 13.59
CA GLU A 242 19.81 -40.21 13.42
C GLU A 242 20.71 -39.87 12.22
N ASN A 243 20.22 -39.08 11.26
CA ASN A 243 20.97 -38.58 10.10
C ASN A 243 21.52 -37.16 10.33
#